data_AF-A0A7K4H7T1-F1
#
_entry.id   AF-A0A7K4H7T1-F1
#
_cell.length_a   1.000
_cell.length_b   1.000
_cell.length_c   1.000
_cell.angle_alpha   90.00
_cell.angle_beta   90.00
_cell.angle_gamma   90.00
#
_symmetry.space_group_name_H-M   'P 1'
#
loop_
_entity.id
_entity.type
_entity.pdbx_description
1 polymer ?
#
loop_
_entity_poly.entity_id
_entity_poly.type
_entity_poly.pdbx_seq_one_letter_code
_entity_poly.pdbx_strand_id
1 'polypeptide(L)'
;VRALLSIYSVLVSEIWQGQPHYRILMTLHGEKEEMTRDQIKNTTGIGGAFVLHSVQELAKVGLVEYDMDTNTVKLIKRLFPKKALEEK
;
A
#
# COMPACT_ATOMS: atom_id res chain seq x y z
N VAL A 1 -11.11 -9.07 -10.18
CA VAL A 1 -9.74 -9.43 -10.70
C VAL A 1 -8.81 -8.24 -11.04
N ARG A 2 -9.28 -7.15 -11.65
CA ARG A 2 -8.41 -6.08 -12.18
C ARG A 2 -7.53 -5.39 -11.13
N ALA A 3 -8.06 -5.09 -9.94
CA ALA A 3 -7.31 -4.46 -8.85
C ALA A 3 -6.11 -5.32 -8.38
N LEU A 4 -6.34 -6.63 -8.25
CA LEU A 4 -5.33 -7.62 -7.88
C LEU A 4 -4.15 -7.59 -8.86
N LEU A 5 -4.43 -7.75 -10.15
CA LEU A 5 -3.42 -7.80 -11.20
C LEU A 5 -2.63 -6.48 -11.29
N SER A 6 -3.30 -5.33 -11.16
CA SER A 6 -2.63 -4.04 -11.20
C SER A 6 -1.61 -3.87 -10.06
N ILE A 7 -1.92 -4.29 -8.83
CA ILE A 7 -0.94 -4.24 -7.73
C ILE A 7 0.18 -5.25 -7.95
N TYR A 8 -0.16 -6.50 -8.27
CA TYR A 8 0.86 -7.54 -8.46
C TYR A 8 1.83 -7.21 -9.58
N SER A 9 1.36 -6.62 -10.68
CA SER A 9 2.22 -6.17 -11.78
C SER A 9 3.31 -5.22 -11.31
N VAL A 10 2.97 -4.25 -10.45
CA VAL A 10 3.92 -3.27 -9.92
C VAL A 10 4.85 -3.89 -8.87
N LEU A 11 4.31 -4.71 -7.97
CA LEU A 11 5.15 -5.35 -6.95
C LEU A 11 6.20 -6.27 -7.55
N VAL A 12 5.84 -7.01 -8.62
CA VAL A 12 6.77 -7.88 -9.33
C VAL A 12 7.82 -7.09 -10.12
N SER A 13 7.47 -5.94 -10.70
CA SER A 13 8.43 -5.13 -11.47
C SER A 13 9.37 -4.31 -10.59
N GLU A 14 8.88 -3.75 -9.47
CA GLU A 14 9.62 -2.73 -8.72
C GLU A 14 10.22 -3.20 -7.38
N ILE A 15 9.63 -4.21 -6.71
CA ILE A 15 9.97 -4.54 -5.31
C ILE A 15 10.37 -6.01 -5.11
N TRP A 16 9.80 -6.94 -5.89
CA TRP A 16 10.00 -8.39 -5.71
C TRP A 16 9.59 -8.91 -4.31
N GLN A 17 8.61 -8.25 -3.67
CA GLN A 17 8.03 -8.63 -2.38
C GLN A 17 6.50 -8.56 -2.45
N GLY A 18 5.80 -9.47 -1.73
CA GLY A 18 4.38 -9.72 -1.98
C GLY A 18 3.44 -9.22 -0.89
N GLN A 19 3.27 -10.02 0.17
CA GLN A 19 2.05 -9.98 0.98
C GLN A 19 1.86 -8.70 1.81
N PRO A 20 2.88 -8.18 2.52
CA PRO A 20 2.72 -6.94 3.28
C PRO A 20 2.47 -5.72 2.39
N HIS A 21 3.28 -5.57 1.34
CA HIS A 21 3.15 -4.52 0.32
C HIS A 21 1.76 -4.50 -0.32
N TYR A 22 1.30 -5.67 -0.77
CA TYR A 22 0.00 -5.85 -1.38
C TYR A 22 -1.13 -5.40 -0.45
N ARG A 23 -1.10 -5.83 0.82
CA ARG A 23 -2.15 -5.48 1.79
C ARG A 23 -2.17 -4.00 2.10
N ILE A 24 -1.01 -3.37 2.26
CA ILE A 24 -0.91 -1.92 2.47
C ILE A 24 -1.48 -1.16 1.28
N LEU A 25 -1.09 -1.51 0.05
CA LEU A 25 -1.63 -0.89 -1.16
C LEU A 25 -3.15 -1.11 -1.31
N MET A 26 -3.65 -2.32 -1.04
CA MET A 26 -5.09 -2.60 -1.06
C MET A 26 -5.85 -1.75 -0.03
N THR A 27 -5.33 -1.63 1.18
CA THR A 27 -5.89 -0.78 2.23
C THR A 27 -5.93 0.68 1.79
N LEU A 28 -4.83 1.21 1.23
CA LEU A 28 -4.75 2.61 0.82
C LEU A 28 -5.64 2.92 -0.41
N HIS A 29 -5.80 1.95 -1.31
CA HIS A 29 -6.73 2.06 -2.42
C HIS A 29 -8.20 1.95 -1.99
N GLY A 30 -8.52 1.16 -0.96
CA GLY A 30 -9.90 0.90 -0.54
C GLY A 30 -10.41 1.86 0.51
N GLU A 31 -9.81 1.78 1.69
CA GLU A 31 -10.32 2.41 2.90
C GLU A 31 -10.01 3.91 2.94
N LYS A 32 -8.72 4.27 2.85
CA LYS A 32 -8.26 5.67 2.96
C LYS A 32 -6.98 5.87 2.16
N GLU A 33 -6.91 6.93 1.37
CA GLU A 33 -5.69 7.25 0.61
C GLU A 33 -4.54 7.73 1.51
N GLU A 34 -4.84 8.15 2.73
CA GLU A 34 -3.86 8.63 3.71
C GLU A 34 -4.14 8.01 5.08
N MET A 35 -3.10 7.43 5.69
CA MET A 35 -3.17 6.75 6.99
C MET A 35 -1.84 6.88 7.74
N THR A 36 -1.88 6.92 9.06
CA THR A 36 -0.66 6.78 9.85
C THR A 36 -0.16 5.32 9.82
N ARG A 37 1.13 5.12 10.09
CA ARG A 37 1.73 3.78 10.18
C ARG A 37 1.01 2.86 11.18
N ASP A 38 0.55 3.43 12.30
CA ASP A 38 -0.23 2.69 13.30
C ASP A 38 -1.64 2.33 12.82
N GLN A 39 -2.30 3.22 12.07
CA GLN A 39 -3.58 2.89 11.43
C GLN A 39 -3.40 1.76 10.42
N ILE A 40 -2.36 1.80 9.59
CA ILE A 40 -2.05 0.73 8.62
C ILE A 40 -1.80 -0.58 9.35
N LYS A 41 -0.99 -0.58 10.41
CA LYS A 41 -0.76 -1.76 11.25
C LYS A 41 -2.08 -2.34 11.77
N ASN A 42 -2.96 -1.51 12.32
CA ASN A 42 -4.21 -1.97 12.92
C ASN A 42 -5.22 -2.48 11.87
N THR A 43 -5.32 -1.83 10.71
CA THR A 43 -6.20 -2.25 9.62
C THR A 43 -5.69 -3.53 8.93
N THR A 44 -4.39 -3.64 8.72
CA THR A 44 -3.79 -4.77 7.99
C THR A 44 -3.42 -5.94 8.91
N GLY A 45 -3.28 -5.74 10.22
CA GLY A 45 -2.76 -6.76 11.13
C GLY A 45 -1.31 -7.19 10.86
N ILE A 46 -0.55 -6.41 10.08
CA ILE A 46 0.87 -6.67 9.79
C ILE A 46 1.71 -6.20 10.98
N GLY A 47 2.77 -6.94 11.32
CA GLY A 47 3.70 -6.53 12.39
C GLY A 47 4.38 -5.19 12.09
N GLY A 48 4.54 -4.33 13.11
CA GLY A 48 4.96 -2.93 12.91
C GLY A 48 6.31 -2.74 12.19
N ALA A 49 7.25 -3.68 12.37
CA ALA A 49 8.52 -3.68 11.65
C ALA A 49 8.33 -3.95 10.14
N PHE A 50 7.46 -4.89 9.79
CA PHE A 50 7.10 -5.17 8.39
C PHE A 50 6.32 -4.03 7.76
N VAL A 51 5.44 -3.36 8.51
CA VAL A 51 4.75 -2.14 8.00
C VAL A 51 5.78 -1.06 7.67
N LEU A 52 6.72 -0.77 8.58
CA LEU A 52 7.74 0.24 8.34
C LEU A 52 8.57 -0.09 7.10
N HIS A 53 9.10 -1.31 7.03
CA HIS A 53 9.91 -1.76 5.92
C HIS A 53 9.15 -1.65 4.59
N SER A 54 7.91 -2.18 4.53
CA SER A 54 7.11 -2.13 3.31
C SER A 54 6.72 -0.72 2.90
N VAL A 55 6.39 0.17 3.84
CA VAL A 55 6.12 1.59 3.52
C VAL A 55 7.36 2.26 2.92
N GLN A 56 8.55 1.99 3.46
CA GLN A 56 9.80 2.54 2.92
C GLN A 56 10.10 2.00 1.51
N GLU A 57 9.87 0.71 1.26
CA GLU A 57 10.04 0.12 -0.07
C GLU A 57 9.03 0.69 -1.08
N LEU A 58 7.76 0.81 -0.69
CA LEU A 58 6.72 1.45 -1.52
C LEU A 58 7.06 2.92 -1.82
N ALA A 59 7.61 3.65 -0.84
CA ALA A 59 8.00 5.04 -1.01
C ALA A 59 9.19 5.18 -1.96
N LYS A 60 10.17 4.29 -1.85
CA LYS A 60 11.36 4.26 -2.73
C LYS A 60 10.98 4.10 -4.21
N VAL A 61 9.90 3.37 -4.50
CA VAL A 61 9.41 3.15 -5.88
C VAL A 61 8.29 4.12 -6.28
N GLY A 62 8.02 5.14 -5.46
CA GLY A 62 7.08 6.21 -5.81
C GLY A 62 5.60 5.78 -5.82
N LEU A 63 5.22 4.80 -5.01
CA LEU A 63 3.81 4.40 -4.85
C LEU A 63 3.11 5.12 -3.71
N VAL A 64 3.87 5.46 -2.67
CA VAL A 64 3.39 6.23 -1.52
C VAL A 64 4.37 7.34 -1.16
N GLU A 65 3.87 8.41 -0.56
CA GLU A 65 4.67 9.35 0.21
C GLU A 65 4.69 8.88 1.67
N TYR A 66 5.85 8.98 2.33
CA TYR A 66 5.97 8.67 3.75
C TYR A 66 6.65 9.82 4.50
N ASP A 67 5.89 10.45 5.39
CA ASP A 67 6.38 11.44 6.34
C ASP A 67 6.87 10.73 7.61
N MET A 68 8.16 10.82 7.89
CA MET A 68 8.77 10.16 9.06
C MET A 68 8.50 10.91 10.37
N ASP A 69 8.22 12.20 10.32
CA ASP A 69 7.96 13.03 11.50
C ASP A 69 6.54 12.78 12.02
N THR A 70 5.56 12.69 11.11
CA THR A 70 4.16 12.41 11.46
C THR A 70 3.78 10.93 11.37
N ASN A 71 4.67 10.08 10.84
CA ASN A 71 4.38 8.69 10.46
C ASN A 71 3.20 8.56 9.48
N THR A 72 2.93 9.57 8.66
CA THR A 72 1.82 9.57 7.69
C THR A 72 2.26 8.93 6.38
N VAL A 73 1.45 8.01 5.88
CA VAL A 73 1.60 7.36 4.57
C VAL A 73 0.47 7.78 3.66
N LYS A 74 0.80 8.29 2.48
CA LYS A 74 -0.19 8.77 1.50
C LYS A 74 0.02 8.10 0.16
N LEU A 75 -1.06 7.59 -0.45
CA LEU A 75 -1.03 7.05 -1.79
C LEU A 75 -0.77 8.17 -2.81
N ILE A 76 0.29 8.04 -3.62
CA ILE A 76 0.63 9.05 -4.64
C ILE A 76 -0.40 9.02 -5.77
N LYS A 77 -0.72 7.81 -6.24
CA LYS A 77 -1.67 7.61 -7.34
C LYS A 77 -2.33 6.25 -7.25
N ARG A 78 -3.62 6.21 -7.59
CA ARG A 78 -4.36 4.97 -7.78
C ARG A 78 -3.85 4.23 -9.02
N LEU A 79 -3.36 3.01 -8.82
CA LEU A 79 -3.06 2.02 -9.87
C LEU A 79 -4.30 1.53 -10.63
N PHE A 80 -5.51 1.72 -10.09
CA PHE A 80 -6.78 1.35 -10.72
C PHE A 80 -7.95 2.19 -10.17
N PRO A 81 -9.06 2.35 -10.92
CA PRO A 81 -10.26 3.03 -10.43
C PRO A 81 -10.85 2.33 -9.20
N LYS A 82 -11.35 3.09 -8.20
CA LYS A 82 -11.89 2.52 -6.95
C LYS A 82 -12.96 1.44 -7.18
N LYS A 83 -13.83 1.61 -8.20
CA LYS A 83 -14.84 0.62 -8.61
C LYS A 83 -14.28 -0.78 -8.92
N ALA A 84 -13.00 -0.88 -9.32
CA ALA A 84 -12.37 -2.16 -9.61
C ALA A 84 -12.14 -3.04 -8.36
N LEU A 85 -12.38 -2.50 -7.15
CA LEU A 85 -12.42 -3.26 -5.89
C LEU A 85 -13.74 -4.04 -5.71
N GLU A 86 -14.82 -3.59 -6.35
CA GLU A 86 -16.16 -4.19 -6.26
C GLU A 86 -16.35 -5.30 -7.31
N GLU A 87 -15.58 -5.23 -8.39
CA GLU A 87 -15.52 -6.23 -9.46
C GLU A 87 -14.72 -7.46 -8.99
N LYS A 88 -15.42 -8.41 -8.33
CA LYS A 88 -14.86 -9.72 -7.97
C LYS A 88 -14.45 -10.51 -9.21
#